data_AF-A0A9X5PEH5-F1
#
_entry.id   AF-A0A9X5PEH5-F1
#
_cell.length_a   1.000
_cell.length_b   1.000
_cell.length_c   1.000
_cell.angle_alpha   90.00
_cell.angle_beta   90.00
_cell.angle_gamma   90.00
#
_symmetry.space_group_name_H-M   'P 1'
#
loop_
_entity.id
_entity.type
_entity.pdbx_description
1 polymer ?
#
loop_
_entity_poly.entity_id
_entity_poly.type
_entity_poly.pdbx_seq_one_letter_code
_entity_poly.pdbx_strand_id
1 'polypeptide(L)'
;MSPKRLIKILGYLREYAQQWNKAYEEIAEQVCHAFADTKLKDGIGILEADCVDDWMDTNNPERCRYRAEDERDYWENVLFQGHRVREIPRFNPCSAITFMDSIGRHFALPYYLLWALQDPDGIIADTLAYALENSYYTDELLLNAAQQRALLNTVRFLVEITANTYDDGYSSYIDSPWQAAFEHLNQILSDANILLDKK
;
A
#
# COMPACT_ATOMS: atom_id res chain seq x y z
N MET A 1 11.58 2.47 -13.94
CA MET A 1 10.68 1.43 -14.49
C MET A 1 10.71 1.43 -16.01
N SER A 2 10.66 0.27 -16.67
CA SER A 2 10.59 0.20 -18.15
C SER A 2 9.16 0.41 -18.67
N PRO A 3 8.98 0.94 -19.90
CA PRO A 3 7.64 1.16 -20.46
C PRO A 3 6.78 -0.10 -20.53
N LYS A 4 7.38 -1.25 -20.86
CA LYS A 4 6.68 -2.54 -20.93
C LYS A 4 6.13 -2.98 -19.57
N ARG A 5 6.91 -2.77 -18.49
CA ARG A 5 6.50 -3.11 -17.11
C ARG A 5 5.33 -2.22 -16.69
N LEU A 6 5.42 -0.92 -16.96
CA LEU A 6 4.35 0.04 -16.66
C LEU A 6 3.05 -0.30 -17.41
N ILE A 7 3.12 -0.56 -18.72
CA ILE A 7 1.93 -0.92 -19.53
C ILE A 7 1.22 -2.15 -18.96
N LYS A 8 1.98 -3.16 -18.52
CA LYS A 8 1.41 -4.38 -17.92
C LYS A 8 0.69 -4.07 -16.61
N ILE A 9 1.29 -3.25 -15.74
CA ILE A 9 0.70 -2.84 -14.47
C ILE A 9 -0.59 -2.06 -14.72
N LEU A 10 -0.56 -1.01 -15.54
CA LEU A 10 -1.74 -0.20 -15.84
C LEU A 10 -2.85 -1.02 -16.53
N GLY A 11 -2.49 -1.96 -17.39
CA GLY A 11 -3.44 -2.89 -18.00
C GLY A 11 -4.18 -3.73 -16.96
N TYR A 12 -3.44 -4.31 -16.01
CA TYR A 12 -4.03 -5.06 -14.89
C TYR A 12 -4.94 -4.18 -14.03
N LEU A 13 -4.50 -2.94 -13.72
CA LEU A 13 -5.30 -2.04 -12.89
C LEU A 13 -6.64 -1.73 -13.53
N ARG A 14 -6.62 -1.38 -14.83
CA ARG A 14 -7.83 -1.13 -15.63
C ARG A 14 -8.78 -2.31 -15.69
N GLU A 15 -8.26 -3.53 -15.76
CA GLU A 15 -9.06 -4.74 -15.90
C GLU A 15 -9.91 -5.03 -14.66
N TYR A 16 -9.38 -4.79 -13.46
CA TYR A 16 -10.06 -5.13 -12.21
C TYR A 16 -10.53 -3.93 -11.38
N ALA A 17 -10.35 -2.69 -11.85
CA ALA A 17 -10.84 -1.51 -11.14
C ALA A 17 -12.35 -1.32 -11.33
N GLN A 18 -13.04 -0.89 -10.27
CA GLN A 18 -14.46 -0.52 -10.33
C GLN A 18 -14.68 0.73 -11.20
N GLN A 19 -13.75 1.67 -11.11
CA GLN A 19 -13.72 2.89 -11.90
C GLN A 19 -12.30 3.18 -12.36
N TRP A 20 -12.13 3.64 -13.60
CA TRP A 20 -10.82 4.04 -14.09
C TRP A 20 -10.92 5.18 -15.09
N ASN A 21 -10.16 6.24 -14.84
CA ASN A 21 -10.04 7.39 -15.73
C ASN A 21 -8.59 7.92 -15.73
N LYS A 22 -8.36 9.02 -16.44
CA LYS A 22 -7.01 9.60 -16.59
C LYS A 22 -6.36 9.96 -15.25
N ALA A 23 -7.13 10.45 -14.26
CA ALA A 23 -6.59 10.81 -12.95
C ALA A 23 -6.09 9.58 -12.18
N TYR A 24 -6.84 8.47 -12.20
CA TYR A 24 -6.37 7.19 -11.63
C TYR A 24 -5.07 6.73 -12.29
N GLU A 25 -4.99 6.82 -13.62
CA GLU A 25 -3.80 6.42 -14.37
C GLU A 25 -2.58 7.27 -14.00
N GLU A 26 -2.73 8.60 -13.91
CA GLU A 26 -1.66 9.53 -13.50
C GLU A 26 -1.15 9.26 -12.07
N ILE A 27 -2.05 8.92 -11.14
CA ILE A 27 -1.67 8.57 -9.77
C ILE A 27 -0.95 7.21 -9.74
N ALA A 28 -1.47 6.21 -10.44
CA ALA A 28 -0.86 4.89 -10.52
C ALA A 28 0.55 4.94 -11.15
N GLU A 29 0.75 5.77 -12.19
CA GLU A 29 2.06 6.00 -12.79
C GLU A 29 3.07 6.57 -11.78
N GLN A 30 2.66 7.55 -10.97
CA GLN A 30 3.52 8.12 -9.92
C GLN A 30 3.97 7.05 -8.92
N VAL A 31 3.04 6.21 -8.45
CA VAL A 31 3.37 5.08 -7.56
C VAL A 31 4.34 4.12 -8.24
N CYS A 32 4.05 3.70 -9.47
CA CYS A 32 4.88 2.76 -10.24
C CYS A 32 6.32 3.28 -10.42
N HIS A 33 6.48 4.57 -10.73
CA HIS A 33 7.78 5.18 -10.91
C HIS A 33 8.54 5.36 -9.59
N ALA A 34 7.88 5.83 -8.53
CA ALA A 34 8.52 6.10 -7.24
C ALA A 34 9.00 4.82 -6.53
N PHE A 35 8.30 3.71 -6.72
CA PHE A 35 8.61 2.43 -6.08
C PHE A 35 9.25 1.40 -7.03
N ALA A 36 9.64 1.80 -8.24
CA ALA A 36 10.08 0.87 -9.28
C ALA A 36 11.18 -0.12 -8.85
N ASP A 37 12.11 0.35 -8.03
CA ASP A 37 13.31 -0.38 -7.62
C ASP A 37 13.25 -0.83 -6.14
N THR A 38 12.08 -0.73 -5.50
CA THR A 38 11.87 -1.22 -4.14
C THR A 38 11.91 -2.74 -4.12
N LYS A 39 12.70 -3.32 -3.19
CA LYS A 39 12.90 -4.76 -3.03
C LYS A 39 12.65 -5.18 -1.59
N LEU A 40 12.18 -6.42 -1.41
CA LEU A 40 11.88 -6.96 -0.08
C LEU A 40 13.16 -7.26 0.71
N LYS A 41 14.27 -7.62 0.04
CA LYS A 41 15.52 -8.07 0.68
C LYS A 41 15.21 -9.15 1.72
N ASP A 42 15.71 -8.99 2.95
CA ASP A 42 15.47 -9.88 4.09
C ASP A 42 14.16 -9.60 4.85
N GLY A 43 13.35 -8.63 4.39
CA GLY A 43 12.08 -8.28 5.00
C GLY A 43 11.06 -9.43 4.97
N ILE A 44 10.02 -9.27 5.77
CA ILE A 44 8.91 -10.23 5.86
C ILE A 44 7.93 -9.94 4.71
N GLY A 45 7.75 -10.90 3.82
CA GLY A 45 6.81 -10.79 2.69
C GLY A 45 5.39 -11.21 3.08
N ILE A 46 4.48 -11.21 2.11
CA ILE A 46 3.06 -11.48 2.36
C ILE A 46 2.82 -12.92 2.83
N LEU A 47 3.55 -13.89 2.28
CA LEU A 47 3.39 -15.30 2.62
C LEU A 47 4.01 -15.62 3.98
N GLU A 48 5.20 -15.08 4.26
CA GLU A 48 5.81 -15.21 5.58
C GLU A 48 4.97 -14.53 6.66
N ALA A 49 4.42 -13.34 6.39
CA ALA A 49 3.59 -12.59 7.34
C ALA A 49 2.36 -13.38 7.81
N ASP A 50 1.68 -14.10 6.91
CA ASP A 50 0.54 -14.96 7.29
C ASP A 50 0.97 -16.14 8.17
N CYS A 51 2.21 -16.62 8.04
CA CYS A 51 2.76 -17.60 8.97
C CYS A 51 3.10 -17.00 10.34
N VAL A 52 3.51 -15.73 10.38
CA VAL A 52 3.75 -15.01 11.64
C VAL A 52 2.44 -14.79 12.39
N ASP A 53 1.34 -14.49 11.68
CA ASP A 53 -0.02 -14.40 12.25
C ASP A 53 -0.44 -15.71 12.94
N ASP A 54 -0.09 -16.85 12.34
CA ASP A 54 -0.27 -18.19 12.90
C ASP A 54 0.72 -18.55 14.03
N TRP A 55 1.46 -17.59 14.57
CA TRP A 55 2.43 -17.75 15.66
C TRP A 55 3.58 -18.71 15.32
N MET A 56 3.94 -18.84 14.03
CA MET A 56 5.05 -19.70 13.63
C MET A 56 6.41 -19.07 13.93
N ASP A 57 7.20 -19.76 14.74
CA ASP A 57 8.58 -19.40 15.02
C ASP A 57 9.45 -19.34 13.75
N THR A 58 10.53 -18.59 13.80
CA THR A 58 11.46 -18.37 12.68
C THR A 58 12.09 -19.65 12.12
N ASN A 59 12.19 -20.71 12.94
CA ASN A 59 12.74 -22.01 12.53
C ASN A 59 11.68 -23.00 12.05
N ASN A 60 10.39 -22.61 12.03
CA ASN A 60 9.32 -23.48 11.55
C ASN A 60 9.54 -23.81 10.06
N PRO A 61 9.54 -25.11 9.65
CA PRO A 61 9.77 -25.49 8.26
C PRO A 61 8.77 -24.90 7.25
N GLU A 62 7.50 -24.73 7.64
CA GLU A 62 6.47 -24.12 6.80
C GLU A 62 6.74 -22.64 6.59
N ARG A 63 7.03 -21.90 7.67
CA ARG A 63 7.42 -20.47 7.57
C ARG A 63 8.67 -20.30 6.72
N CYS A 64 9.70 -21.13 6.92
CA CYS A 64 10.92 -21.10 6.11
C CYS A 64 10.63 -21.31 4.62
N ARG A 65 9.70 -22.22 4.29
CA ARG A 65 9.28 -22.45 2.90
C ARG A 65 8.58 -21.23 2.32
N TYR A 66 7.59 -20.66 3.02
CA TYR A 66 6.87 -19.48 2.52
C TYR A 66 7.76 -18.24 2.42
N ARG A 67 8.71 -18.06 3.36
CA ARG A 67 9.77 -17.05 3.24
C ARG A 67 10.59 -17.25 1.95
N ALA A 68 10.92 -18.48 1.58
CA ALA A 68 11.64 -18.75 0.33
C ALA A 68 10.79 -18.51 -0.94
N GLU A 69 9.46 -18.59 -0.83
CA GLU A 69 8.51 -18.39 -1.93
C GLU A 69 8.08 -16.92 -2.10
N ASP A 70 8.24 -16.09 -1.08
CA ASP A 70 7.94 -14.66 -1.14
C ASP A 70 8.70 -13.97 -2.29
N GLU A 71 7.96 -13.17 -3.06
CA GLU A 71 8.53 -12.33 -4.11
C GLU A 71 9.49 -11.29 -3.51
N ARG A 72 10.73 -11.24 -4.02
CA ARG A 72 11.81 -10.44 -3.45
C ARG A 72 12.17 -9.20 -4.26
N ASP A 73 11.94 -9.23 -5.57
CA ASP A 73 12.52 -8.29 -6.53
C ASP A 73 11.49 -7.39 -7.19
N TYR A 74 10.29 -7.91 -7.47
CA TYR A 74 9.27 -7.25 -8.29
C TYR A 74 7.92 -7.24 -7.59
N TRP A 75 7.68 -6.20 -6.78
CA TRP A 75 6.43 -6.05 -6.01
C TRP A 75 5.16 -6.19 -6.86
N GLU A 76 5.20 -5.89 -8.16
CA GLU A 76 4.03 -6.06 -9.03
C GLU A 76 3.63 -7.51 -9.26
N ASN A 77 4.52 -8.48 -9.04
CA ASN A 77 4.15 -9.89 -9.10
C ASN A 77 3.18 -10.27 -7.97
N VAL A 78 3.23 -9.56 -6.84
CA VAL A 78 2.23 -9.64 -5.77
C VAL A 78 0.95 -8.91 -6.20
N LEU A 79 1.06 -7.69 -6.76
CA LEU A 79 -0.09 -6.93 -7.28
C LEU A 79 -0.98 -7.78 -8.20
N PHE A 80 -0.37 -8.51 -9.14
CA PHE A 80 -1.06 -9.33 -10.14
C PHE A 80 -1.83 -10.53 -9.55
N GLN A 81 -1.69 -10.78 -8.25
CA GLN A 81 -2.41 -11.83 -7.53
C GLN A 81 -3.62 -11.29 -6.74
N GLY A 82 -3.84 -9.97 -6.72
CA GLY A 82 -4.89 -9.34 -5.90
C GLY A 82 -6.32 -9.84 -6.17
N HIS A 83 -6.66 -10.16 -7.41
CA HIS A 83 -7.98 -10.71 -7.75
C HIS A 83 -8.15 -12.18 -7.32
N ARG A 84 -7.09 -12.82 -6.84
CA ARG A 84 -7.02 -14.24 -6.43
C ARG A 84 -6.90 -14.40 -4.92
N VAL A 85 -7.21 -13.35 -4.16
CA VAL A 85 -7.27 -13.40 -2.69
C VAL A 85 -8.21 -14.54 -2.28
N ARG A 86 -7.73 -15.44 -1.42
CA ARG A 86 -8.34 -16.73 -0.99
C ARG A 86 -8.13 -17.94 -1.91
N GLU A 87 -7.58 -17.79 -3.11
CA GLU A 87 -7.21 -18.92 -3.97
C GLU A 87 -5.77 -19.39 -3.75
N ILE A 88 -4.93 -18.50 -3.23
CA ILE A 88 -3.51 -18.74 -3.03
C ILE A 88 -3.29 -19.01 -1.54
N PRO A 89 -2.74 -20.18 -1.16
CA PRO A 89 -2.40 -20.48 0.24
C PRO A 89 -1.49 -19.40 0.82
N ARG A 90 -1.76 -18.98 2.07
CA ARG A 90 -1.03 -17.92 2.80
C ARG A 90 -1.04 -16.54 2.16
N PHE A 91 -1.87 -16.31 1.15
CA PHE A 91 -2.02 -14.99 0.54
C PHE A 91 -3.19 -14.24 1.18
N ASN A 92 -2.91 -13.60 2.32
CA ASN A 92 -3.89 -12.86 3.12
C ASN A 92 -3.46 -11.40 3.31
N PRO A 93 -3.68 -10.52 2.32
CA PRO A 93 -3.23 -9.13 2.40
C PRO A 93 -3.87 -8.33 3.55
N CYS A 94 -5.09 -8.65 3.99
CA CYS A 94 -5.70 -7.92 5.11
C CYS A 94 -4.95 -8.17 6.42
N SER A 95 -4.50 -9.40 6.67
CA SER A 95 -3.73 -9.72 7.88
C SER A 95 -2.25 -9.33 7.73
N ALA A 96 -1.65 -9.68 6.59
CA ALA A 96 -0.21 -9.68 6.40
C ALA A 96 0.47 -8.32 6.69
N ILE A 97 -0.16 -7.19 6.33
CA ILE A 97 0.41 -5.85 6.57
C ILE A 97 0.75 -5.59 8.05
N THR A 98 0.01 -6.22 8.97
CA THR A 98 0.21 -6.12 10.42
C THR A 98 1.49 -6.81 10.88
N PHE A 99 1.86 -7.90 10.21
CA PHE A 99 2.94 -8.81 10.60
C PHE A 99 4.21 -8.67 9.75
N MET A 100 4.14 -7.90 8.67
CA MET A 100 5.33 -7.45 7.95
C MET A 100 6.19 -6.56 8.84
N ASP A 101 7.51 -6.65 8.70
CA ASP A 101 8.43 -5.67 9.27
C ASP A 101 8.45 -4.38 8.43
N SER A 102 9.24 -3.38 8.84
CA SER A 102 9.32 -2.09 8.13
C SER A 102 9.79 -2.23 6.68
N ILE A 103 10.71 -3.17 6.41
CA ILE A 103 11.18 -3.47 5.05
C ILE A 103 10.06 -4.13 4.24
N GLY A 104 9.33 -5.08 4.83
CA GLY A 104 8.16 -5.73 4.26
C GLY A 104 7.07 -4.72 3.88
N ARG A 105 6.70 -3.85 4.82
CA ARG A 105 5.71 -2.79 4.56
C ARG A 105 6.16 -1.81 3.48
N HIS A 106 7.45 -1.45 3.44
CA HIS A 106 7.99 -0.59 2.38
C HIS A 106 7.90 -1.24 1.00
N PHE A 107 8.23 -2.53 0.90
CA PHE A 107 8.07 -3.30 -0.34
C PHE A 107 6.61 -3.49 -0.73
N ALA A 108 5.73 -3.61 0.26
CA ALA A 108 4.32 -3.88 0.07
C ALA A 108 3.50 -2.67 -0.36
N LEU A 109 3.86 -1.50 0.14
CA LEU A 109 3.15 -0.25 -0.03
C LEU A 109 2.67 0.03 -1.48
N PRO A 110 3.49 -0.10 -2.54
CA PRO A 110 3.02 0.19 -3.89
C PRO A 110 1.86 -0.69 -4.32
N TYR A 111 1.85 -2.00 -4.03
CA TYR A 111 0.72 -2.84 -4.46
C TYR A 111 -0.53 -2.63 -3.61
N TYR A 112 -0.41 -2.26 -2.32
CA TYR A 112 -1.58 -1.88 -1.53
C TYR A 112 -2.20 -0.57 -2.01
N LEU A 113 -1.38 0.44 -2.32
CA LEU A 113 -1.86 1.71 -2.90
C LEU A 113 -2.58 1.47 -4.22
N LEU A 114 -2.01 0.63 -5.07
CA LEU A 114 -2.60 0.31 -6.36
C LEU A 114 -3.87 -0.54 -6.24
N TRP A 115 -3.97 -1.48 -5.28
CA TRP A 115 -5.22 -2.18 -4.98
C TRP A 115 -6.29 -1.23 -4.44
N ALA A 116 -5.93 -0.29 -3.57
CA ALA A 116 -6.85 0.74 -3.08
C ALA A 116 -7.38 1.62 -4.22
N LEU A 117 -6.58 1.89 -5.26
CA LEU A 117 -7.08 2.59 -6.46
C LEU A 117 -8.06 1.76 -7.29
N GLN A 118 -8.04 0.42 -7.20
CA GLN A 118 -8.99 -0.44 -7.92
C GLN A 118 -10.34 -0.54 -7.21
N ASP A 119 -10.30 -0.57 -5.88
CA ASP A 119 -11.47 -0.67 -5.00
C ASP A 119 -11.29 0.23 -3.75
N PRO A 120 -11.56 1.55 -3.87
CA PRO A 120 -11.28 2.54 -2.82
C PRO A 120 -12.08 2.37 -1.52
N ASP A 121 -13.20 1.67 -1.58
CA ASP A 121 -14.09 1.34 -0.46
C ASP A 121 -14.01 -0.15 -0.07
N GLY A 122 -13.01 -0.86 -0.63
CA GLY A 122 -12.80 -2.28 -0.39
C GLY A 122 -12.07 -2.57 0.92
N ILE A 123 -12.17 -3.81 1.41
CA ILE A 123 -11.53 -4.21 2.67
C ILE A 123 -10.01 -4.01 2.70
N ILE A 124 -9.34 -4.13 1.55
CA ILE A 124 -7.89 -3.87 1.43
C ILE A 124 -7.60 -2.37 1.57
N ALA A 125 -8.44 -1.52 0.99
CA ALA A 125 -8.37 -0.07 1.12
C ALA A 125 -8.54 0.34 2.59
N ASP A 126 -9.58 -0.14 3.27
CA ASP A 126 -9.81 0.13 4.70
C ASP A 126 -8.63 -0.30 5.58
N THR A 127 -8.09 -1.49 5.32
CA THR A 127 -6.92 -2.01 6.06
C THR A 127 -5.70 -1.10 5.86
N LEU A 128 -5.46 -0.65 4.62
CA LEU A 128 -4.34 0.25 4.32
C LEU A 128 -4.56 1.63 4.94
N ALA A 129 -5.77 2.19 4.88
CA ALA A 129 -6.11 3.47 5.50
C ALA A 129 -5.83 3.44 7.00
N TYR A 130 -6.32 2.40 7.69
CA TYR A 130 -6.01 2.20 9.10
C TYR A 130 -4.50 2.08 9.36
N ALA A 131 -3.78 1.28 8.57
CA ALA A 131 -2.33 1.16 8.75
C ALA A 131 -1.61 2.50 8.58
N LEU A 132 -2.02 3.32 7.61
CA LEU A 132 -1.40 4.61 7.31
C LEU A 132 -1.78 5.72 8.30
N GLU A 133 -2.87 5.60 9.05
CA GLU A 133 -3.21 6.49 10.17
C GLU A 133 -2.34 6.24 11.41
N ASN A 134 -1.76 5.03 11.54
CA ASN A 134 -1.10 4.60 12.77
C ASN A 134 0.43 4.72 12.69
N SER A 135 1.03 5.38 13.68
CA SER A 135 2.49 5.62 13.74
C SER A 135 3.30 4.33 13.76
N TYR A 136 2.78 3.27 14.40
CA TYR A 136 3.40 1.94 14.46
C TYR A 136 3.77 1.39 13.07
N TYR A 137 2.94 1.62 12.06
CA TYR A 137 3.21 1.14 10.70
C TYR A 137 4.00 2.15 9.86
N THR A 138 3.99 3.43 10.21
CA THR A 138 4.48 4.53 9.37
C THR A 138 5.81 5.13 9.81
N ASP A 139 6.15 5.14 11.11
CA ASP A 139 7.37 5.76 11.65
C ASP A 139 8.66 5.12 11.10
N GLU A 140 8.59 3.84 10.72
CA GLU A 140 9.73 3.08 10.20
C GLU A 140 9.68 2.88 8.68
N LEU A 141 8.69 3.46 7.98
CA LEU A 141 8.67 3.46 6.51
C LEU A 141 9.73 4.45 6.01
N LEU A 142 10.94 3.95 5.76
CA LEU A 142 12.08 4.71 5.23
C LEU A 142 11.87 5.12 3.77
N LEU A 143 10.88 5.99 3.53
CA LEU A 143 10.51 6.49 2.21
C LEU A 143 11.45 7.61 1.77
N ASN A 144 11.91 7.55 0.53
CA ASN A 144 12.59 8.68 -0.10
C ASN A 144 11.57 9.76 -0.54
N ALA A 145 12.05 10.95 -0.89
CA ALA A 145 11.19 12.08 -1.26
C ALA A 145 10.20 11.78 -2.42
N ALA A 146 10.59 10.95 -3.40
CA ALA A 146 9.69 10.58 -4.49
C ALA A 146 8.57 9.65 -4.01
N GLN A 147 8.90 8.68 -3.14
CA GLN A 147 7.96 7.76 -2.52
C GLN A 147 7.00 8.47 -1.57
N GLN A 148 7.49 9.39 -0.75
CA GLN A 148 6.66 10.23 0.13
C GLN A 148 5.63 11.04 -0.68
N ARG A 149 6.08 11.67 -1.78
CA ARG A 149 5.19 12.44 -2.66
C ARG A 149 4.15 11.56 -3.34
N ALA A 150 4.55 10.39 -3.84
CA ALA A 150 3.62 9.44 -4.45
C ALA A 150 2.58 8.93 -3.45
N LEU A 151 3.00 8.57 -2.23
CA LEU A 151 2.10 8.17 -1.15
C LEU A 151 1.09 9.28 -0.82
N LEU A 152 1.58 10.50 -0.53
CA LEU A 152 0.72 11.61 -0.14
C LEU A 152 -0.26 12.02 -1.25
N ASN A 153 0.19 12.05 -2.50
CA ASN A 153 -0.69 12.32 -3.64
C ASN A 153 -1.76 11.24 -3.82
N THR A 154 -1.39 9.97 -3.62
CA THR A 154 -2.33 8.85 -3.75
C THR A 154 -3.39 8.90 -2.64
N VAL A 155 -2.98 9.10 -1.38
CA VAL A 155 -3.91 9.19 -0.25
C VAL A 155 -4.81 10.43 -0.37
N ARG A 156 -4.28 11.57 -0.80
CA ARG A 156 -5.11 12.76 -1.11
C ARG A 156 -6.16 12.45 -2.17
N PHE A 157 -5.76 11.77 -3.25
CA PHE A 157 -6.68 11.40 -4.32
C PHE A 157 -7.77 10.43 -3.81
N LEU A 158 -7.39 9.45 -2.98
CA LEU A 158 -8.32 8.52 -2.35
C LEU A 158 -9.33 9.25 -1.44
N VAL A 159 -8.90 10.27 -0.68
CA VAL A 159 -9.81 11.16 0.05
C VAL A 159 -10.80 11.84 -0.90
N GLU A 160 -10.31 12.46 -1.98
CA GLU A 160 -11.15 13.21 -2.93
C GLU A 160 -12.24 12.34 -3.58
N ILE A 161 -11.92 11.08 -3.93
CA ILE A 161 -12.87 10.20 -4.64
C ILE A 161 -13.81 9.44 -3.71
N THR A 162 -13.47 9.28 -2.43
CA THR A 162 -14.32 8.61 -1.42
C THR A 162 -15.07 9.59 -0.51
N ALA A 163 -14.77 10.88 -0.62
CA ALA A 163 -15.42 11.94 0.14
C ALA A 163 -16.94 11.93 -0.07
N ASN A 164 -17.67 11.64 1.01
CA ASN A 164 -19.11 11.75 1.06
C ASN A 164 -19.52 12.89 1.98
N THR A 165 -20.50 13.68 1.55
CA THR A 165 -21.08 14.71 2.42
C THR A 165 -22.11 14.05 3.34
N TYR A 166 -21.85 14.05 4.64
CA TYR A 166 -22.87 13.81 5.64
C TYR A 166 -23.57 15.12 5.95
N ASP A 167 -24.90 15.15 5.85
CA ASP A 167 -25.74 16.30 6.24
C ASP A 167 -27.03 15.78 6.86
N ASP A 168 -27.20 15.98 8.16
CA ASP A 168 -28.40 15.59 8.91
C ASP A 168 -29.33 16.78 9.23
N GLY A 169 -29.04 17.97 8.67
CA GLY A 169 -29.74 19.21 8.94
C GLY A 169 -29.33 19.92 10.25
N TYR A 170 -28.49 19.32 11.09
CA TYR A 170 -27.89 19.92 12.28
C TYR A 170 -26.38 20.10 12.15
N SER A 171 -25.71 19.23 11.40
CA SER A 171 -24.29 19.29 11.10
C SER A 171 -24.04 18.78 9.67
N SER A 172 -23.07 19.39 9.00
CA SER A 172 -22.54 18.87 7.74
C SER A 172 -21.02 18.74 7.81
N TYR A 173 -20.51 17.61 7.35
CA TYR A 173 -19.07 17.37 7.22
C TYR A 173 -18.79 16.45 6.04
N ILE A 174 -17.55 16.51 5.54
CA ILE A 174 -17.04 15.58 4.55
C ILE A 174 -16.42 14.42 5.31
N ASP A 175 -16.86 13.21 5.00
CA ASP A 175 -16.34 11.98 5.57
C ASP A 175 -15.64 11.14 4.49
N SER A 176 -14.47 10.64 4.82
CA SER A 176 -13.70 9.72 3.98
C SER A 176 -12.91 8.78 4.89
N PRO A 177 -12.88 7.47 4.60
CA PRO A 177 -12.07 6.52 5.36
C PRO A 177 -10.57 6.82 5.29
N TRP A 178 -10.14 7.62 4.31
CA TRP A 178 -8.74 8.00 4.10
C TRP A 178 -8.35 9.31 4.81
N GLN A 179 -9.29 10.04 5.40
CA GLN A 179 -9.04 11.39 5.93
C GLN A 179 -8.00 11.38 7.06
N ALA A 180 -8.15 10.48 8.03
CA ALA A 180 -7.21 10.39 9.16
C ALA A 180 -5.80 9.96 8.71
N ALA A 181 -5.72 9.02 7.77
CA ALA A 181 -4.45 8.62 7.15
C ALA A 181 -3.79 9.81 6.43
N PHE A 182 -4.55 10.62 5.69
CA PHE A 182 -4.03 11.80 5.03
C PHE A 182 -3.45 12.82 6.02
N GLU A 183 -4.18 13.12 7.10
CA GLU A 183 -3.77 14.07 8.12
C GLU A 183 -2.48 13.64 8.83
N HIS A 184 -2.41 12.37 9.26
CA HIS A 184 -1.22 11.79 9.89
C HIS A 184 -0.01 11.86 8.94
N LEU A 185 -0.16 11.38 7.70
CA LEU A 185 0.92 11.40 6.72
C LEU A 185 1.37 12.83 6.38
N ASN A 186 0.43 13.76 6.22
CA ASN A 186 0.75 15.15 5.91
C ASN A 186 1.56 15.80 7.04
N GLN A 187 1.30 15.45 8.30
CA GLN A 187 2.08 15.91 9.44
C GLN A 187 3.51 15.35 9.40
N ILE A 188 3.67 14.02 9.39
CA ILE A 188 5.00 13.40 9.52
C ILE A 188 5.89 13.63 8.30
N LEU A 189 5.31 13.76 7.10
CA LEU A 189 6.07 13.98 5.86
C LEU A 189 6.38 15.46 5.61
N SER A 190 5.56 16.39 6.12
CA SER A 190 5.88 17.83 6.10
C SER A 190 7.04 18.15 7.03
N ASP A 191 7.07 17.52 8.21
CA ASP A 191 8.17 17.67 9.17
C ASP A 191 9.50 17.11 8.63
N ALA A 192 9.45 16.03 7.84
CA ALA A 192 10.64 15.47 7.18
C ALA A 192 11.28 16.44 6.17
N ASN A 193 10.48 17.25 5.47
CA ASN A 193 10.99 18.29 4.56
C ASN A 193 11.63 19.48 5.32
N ILE A 194 11.25 19.74 6.58
CA ILE A 194 11.86 20.77 7.43
C ILE A 194 13.23 20.32 7.94
N LEU A 195 13.45 19.01 8.09
CA LEU A 195 14.68 18.44 8.65
C LEU A 195 15.76 18.13 7.61
N LEU A 196 15.41 18.00 6.33
CA LEU A 196 16.37 17.73 5.25
C LEU A 196 17.19 18.97 4.79
N ASP A 197 16.83 20.17 5.24
CA ASP A 197 17.55 21.43 4.94
C ASP A 197 18.60 21.83 6.01
N LYS A 198 19.09 20.88 6.81
CA LYS A 198 20.22 21.11 7.73
C LYS A 198 21.29 20.02 7.64
N LYS A 199 22.05 20.02 6.54
CA LYS A 199 23.53 20.13 6.46
C LYS A 199 24.09 19.47 5.22
#